data_AF-A0A931XAD0-F1
#
_entry.id   AF-A0A931XAD0-F1
#
_cell.length_a   1.000
_cell.length_b   1.000
_cell.length_c   1.000
_cell.angle_alpha   90.00
_cell.angle_beta   90.00
_cell.angle_gamma   90.00
#
_symmetry.space_group_name_H-M   'P 1'
#
loop_
_entity.id
_entity.type
_entity.pdbx_description
1 polymer ?
#
loop_
_entity_poly.entity_id
_entity_poly.type
_entity_poly.pdbx_seq_one_letter_code
_entity_poly.pdbx_strand_id
1 'polypeptide(L)'
;MLPVVALATALIALPASATVANIQNIRTSTPFLAELIADTRAHSQTFAEMFDRVERSDVIVYFEPSQRADSGLRGCVHFMGTAGRYRYIRAQIKTLMNRFDVVASLAHELQHAIEIADHPEVRSEESLAELYRRIGSEREWRMFETDRAQTTGRAVRAEVLAAP
;
A
#
# COMPACT_ATOMS: atom_id res chain seq x y z
N MET A 1 71.32 -13.43 19.71
CA MET A 1 70.03 -13.46 20.40
C MET A 1 69.23 -12.26 19.94
N LEU A 2 68.28 -12.48 19.03
CA LEU A 2 67.45 -11.43 18.38
C LEU A 2 66.17 -11.20 19.20
N PRO A 3 65.71 -9.96 19.42
CA PRO A 3 64.44 -9.72 20.10
C PRO A 3 63.28 -9.86 19.10
N VAL A 4 62.26 -10.63 19.50
CA VAL A 4 61.00 -10.80 18.77
C VAL A 4 60.17 -9.52 18.96
N VAL A 5 59.89 -8.81 17.86
CA VAL A 5 58.99 -7.65 17.85
C VAL A 5 57.55 -8.15 17.92
N ALA A 6 56.84 -7.82 19.00
CA ALA A 6 55.43 -8.13 19.17
C ALA A 6 54.58 -7.20 18.31
N LEU A 7 53.90 -7.75 17.31
CA LEU A 7 52.98 -7.02 16.43
C LEU A 7 51.61 -6.90 17.12
N ALA A 8 51.29 -5.73 17.68
CA ALA A 8 49.99 -5.45 18.25
C ALA A 8 48.93 -5.35 17.14
N THR A 9 48.02 -6.30 17.07
CA THR A 9 46.88 -6.27 16.14
C THR A 9 45.84 -5.30 16.68
N ALA A 10 45.74 -4.10 16.09
CA ALA A 10 44.66 -3.17 16.39
C ALA A 10 43.35 -3.71 15.80
N LEU A 11 42.44 -4.16 16.67
CA LEU A 11 41.09 -4.57 16.29
C LEU A 11 40.26 -3.30 16.00
N ILE A 12 40.17 -2.92 14.73
CA ILE A 12 39.30 -1.82 14.30
C ILE A 12 37.85 -2.32 14.41
N ALA A 13 37.12 -1.86 15.43
CA ALA A 13 35.69 -2.07 15.53
C ALA A 13 34.98 -1.27 14.42
N LEU A 14 34.42 -1.96 13.43
CA LEU A 14 33.53 -1.36 12.43
C LEU A 14 32.18 -1.01 13.10
N PRO A 15 31.67 0.22 12.98
CA PRO A 15 30.30 0.50 13.37
C PRO A 15 29.38 -0.03 12.27
N ALA A 16 28.90 -1.26 12.41
CA ALA A 16 27.86 -1.80 11.53
C ALA A 16 26.47 -1.61 12.18
N SER A 17 26.01 -0.37 12.27
CA SER A 17 24.56 -0.12 12.27
C SER A 17 24.17 0.28 10.87
N ALA A 18 24.06 -0.70 9.98
CA ALA A 18 23.16 -0.56 8.86
C ALA A 18 21.76 -0.47 9.46
N THR A 19 21.21 0.74 9.58
CA THR A 19 19.77 0.89 9.74
C THR A 19 19.16 0.16 8.56
N VAL A 20 18.49 -0.98 8.83
CA VAL A 20 17.63 -1.61 7.83
C VAL A 20 16.71 -0.50 7.37
N ALA A 21 16.89 -0.02 6.14
CA ALA A 21 16.01 0.99 5.58
C ALA A 21 14.59 0.44 5.75
N ASN A 22 13.76 1.14 6.53
CA ASN A 22 12.40 0.70 6.79
C ASN A 22 11.66 0.75 5.45
N ILE A 23 11.51 -0.40 4.81
CA ILE A 23 10.86 -0.50 3.50
C ILE A 23 9.41 -0.07 3.73
N GLN A 24 9.07 1.13 3.25
CA GLN A 24 7.68 1.57 3.22
C GLN A 24 6.94 0.70 2.20
N ASN A 25 5.87 0.06 2.66
CA ASN A 25 5.03 -0.76 1.80
C ASN A 25 4.05 0.10 1.00
N ILE A 26 3.63 1.24 1.54
CA ILE A 26 2.77 2.20 0.86
C ILE A 26 3.64 3.27 0.21
N ARG A 27 3.49 3.42 -1.12
CA ARG A 27 4.32 4.29 -1.94
C ARG A 27 3.44 5.12 -2.87
N THR A 28 3.89 6.32 -3.19
CA THR A 28 3.32 7.14 -4.26
C THR A 28 4.40 7.99 -4.90
N SER A 29 4.22 8.34 -6.17
CA SER A 29 5.14 9.19 -6.93
C SER A 29 4.71 10.65 -6.99
N THR A 30 3.57 11.01 -6.39
CA THR A 30 3.02 12.38 -6.46
C THR A 30 2.94 13.04 -5.08
N PRO A 31 3.39 14.30 -4.95
CA PRO A 31 3.26 15.04 -3.69
C PRO A 31 1.82 15.15 -3.21
N PHE A 32 0.87 15.36 -4.14
CA PHE A 32 -0.56 15.47 -3.83
C PHE A 32 -1.11 14.24 -3.10
N LEU A 33 -0.86 13.03 -3.62
CA LEU A 33 -1.33 11.81 -2.95
C LEU A 33 -0.58 11.57 -1.64
N ALA A 34 0.70 11.91 -1.56
CA ALA A 34 1.48 11.77 -0.31
C ALA A 34 0.89 12.64 0.81
N GLU A 35 0.61 13.92 0.51
CA GLU A 35 -0.04 14.85 1.44
C GLU A 35 -1.44 14.38 1.83
N LEU A 36 -2.23 13.93 0.86
CA LEU A 36 -3.59 13.47 1.13
C LEU A 36 -3.62 12.20 1.98
N ILE A 37 -2.71 11.25 1.75
CA ILE A 37 -2.56 10.04 2.57
C ILE A 37 -2.16 10.42 3.99
N ALA A 38 -1.19 11.32 4.15
CA ALA A 38 -0.74 11.78 5.46
C ALA A 38 -1.87 12.48 6.24
N ASP A 39 -2.60 13.38 5.57
CA ASP A 39 -3.75 14.08 6.14
C ASP A 39 -4.89 13.12 6.51
N THR A 40 -5.24 12.19 5.61
CA THR A 40 -6.28 11.19 5.88
C THR A 40 -5.92 10.33 7.09
N ARG A 41 -4.65 9.92 7.20
CA ARG A 41 -4.15 9.15 8.35
C ARG A 41 -4.22 9.93 9.66
N ALA A 42 -4.00 11.24 9.62
CA ALA A 42 -4.10 12.08 10.81
C ALA A 42 -5.55 12.25 11.30
N HIS A 43 -6.54 12.16 10.40
CA HIS A 43 -7.95 12.47 10.69
C HIS A 43 -8.90 11.27 10.65
N SER A 44 -8.41 10.07 10.31
CA SER A 44 -9.20 8.83 10.31
C SER A 44 -8.43 7.70 11.00
N GLN A 45 -8.97 7.28 12.15
CA GLN A 45 -8.46 6.13 12.90
C GLN A 45 -8.56 4.86 12.05
N THR A 46 -9.67 4.67 11.33
CA THR A 46 -9.84 3.52 10.44
C THR A 46 -8.74 3.49 9.38
N PHE A 47 -8.47 4.63 8.73
CA PHE A 47 -7.43 4.70 7.71
C PHE A 47 -6.02 4.47 8.30
N ALA A 48 -5.75 4.97 9.50
CA ALA A 48 -4.47 4.74 10.18
C ALA A 48 -4.22 3.25 10.47
N GLU A 49 -5.24 2.54 10.94
CA GLU A 49 -5.16 1.10 11.21
C GLU A 49 -4.95 0.28 9.93
N MET A 50 -5.63 0.66 8.84
CA MET A 50 -5.44 0.06 7.52
C MET A 50 -4.01 0.27 7.00
N PHE A 51 -3.51 1.50 7.11
CA PHE A 51 -2.17 1.88 6.70
C PHE A 51 -1.14 1.00 7.42
N ASP A 52 -1.23 0.93 8.74
CA ASP A 52 -0.28 0.15 9.55
C ASP A 52 -0.38 -1.35 9.26
N ARG A 53 -1.57 -1.86 8.90
CA ARG A 53 -1.75 -3.26 8.51
C ARG A 53 -1.03 -3.60 7.22
N VAL A 54 -1.09 -2.72 6.21
CA VAL A 54 -0.34 -2.90 4.97
C VAL A 54 1.16 -2.74 5.19
N GLU A 55 1.60 -1.78 6.00
CA GLU A 55 3.02 -1.61 6.39
C GLU A 55 3.61 -2.85 7.09
N ARG A 56 2.79 -3.64 7.77
CA ARG A 56 3.21 -4.89 8.42
C ARG A 56 3.06 -6.14 7.53
N SER A 57 2.61 -5.98 6.29
CA SER A 57 2.38 -7.09 5.35
C SER A 57 3.57 -7.34 4.42
N ASP A 58 3.43 -8.33 3.54
CA ASP A 58 4.33 -8.59 2.42
C ASP A 58 3.84 -7.93 1.11
N VAL A 59 2.80 -7.09 1.16
CA VAL A 59 2.27 -6.38 0.00
C VAL A 59 2.85 -4.96 -0.04
N ILE A 60 3.44 -4.61 -1.18
CA ILE A 60 3.89 -3.25 -1.49
C ILE A 60 2.92 -2.65 -2.50
N VAL A 61 2.26 -1.55 -2.11
CA VAL A 61 1.28 -0.83 -2.91
C VAL A 61 1.85 0.49 -3.43
N TYR A 62 1.75 0.69 -4.73
CA TYR A 62 2.04 1.96 -5.40
C TYR A 62 0.74 2.68 -5.76
N PHE A 63 0.45 3.78 -5.07
CA PHE A 63 -0.63 4.69 -5.42
C PHE A 63 -0.21 5.64 -6.53
N GLU A 64 -0.94 5.61 -7.64
CA GLU A 64 -0.74 6.48 -8.78
C GLU A 64 -2.05 7.21 -9.14
N PRO A 65 -2.01 8.48 -9.57
CA PRO A 65 -3.19 9.13 -10.10
C PRO A 65 -3.63 8.44 -11.40
N SER A 66 -4.93 8.16 -11.53
CA SER A 66 -5.50 7.68 -12.77
C SER A 66 -5.63 8.85 -13.77
N GLN A 67 -5.03 8.69 -14.95
CA GLN A 67 -5.14 9.66 -16.04
C GLN A 67 -6.43 9.49 -16.86
N ARG A 68 -7.17 8.41 -16.67
CA ARG A 68 -8.41 8.13 -17.42
C ARG A 68 -9.61 8.66 -16.65
N ALA A 69 -10.08 9.85 -17.03
CA ALA A 69 -11.28 10.46 -16.47
C ALA A 69 -12.57 9.68 -16.83
N ASP A 70 -12.54 8.89 -17.90
CA ASP A 70 -13.75 8.45 -18.61
C ASP A 70 -14.19 7.00 -18.33
N SER A 71 -13.43 6.21 -17.56
CA SER A 71 -13.79 4.80 -17.34
C SER A 71 -14.90 4.56 -16.30
N GLY A 72 -15.52 5.61 -15.74
CA GLY A 72 -16.49 5.47 -14.64
C GLY A 72 -15.89 4.98 -13.31
N LEU A 73 -14.62 4.59 -13.30
CA LEU A 73 -13.92 4.03 -12.14
C LEU A 73 -13.48 5.11 -11.16
N ARG A 74 -13.57 4.79 -9.87
CA ARG A 74 -12.99 5.60 -8.79
C ARG A 74 -11.54 5.18 -8.49
N GLY A 75 -11.20 3.90 -8.72
CA GLY A 75 -9.86 3.35 -8.67
C GLY A 75 -9.76 1.91 -9.25
N CYS A 76 -8.56 1.34 -9.28
CA CYS A 76 -8.30 -0.04 -9.73
C CYS A 76 -6.94 -0.57 -9.24
N VAL A 77 -6.89 -1.83 -8.79
CA VAL A 77 -5.67 -2.54 -8.40
C VAL A 77 -5.15 -3.46 -9.53
N HIS A 78 -3.85 -3.36 -9.81
CA HIS A 78 -3.12 -4.23 -10.74
C HIS A 78 -1.98 -4.96 -10.04
N PHE A 79 -1.83 -6.26 -10.32
CA PHE A 79 -0.69 -7.03 -9.85
C PHE A 79 0.54 -6.74 -10.74
N MET A 80 1.64 -6.29 -10.14
CA MET A 80 2.87 -5.95 -10.87
C MET A 80 3.88 -7.10 -10.89
N GLY A 81 3.83 -7.99 -9.90
CA GLY A 81 4.75 -9.11 -9.80
C GLY A 81 5.15 -9.43 -8.36
N THR A 82 6.08 -10.36 -8.22
CA THR A 82 6.69 -10.73 -6.93
C THR A 82 8.20 -10.60 -6.98
N ALA A 83 8.82 -10.08 -5.92
CA ALA A 83 10.28 -10.09 -5.76
C ALA A 83 10.65 -10.42 -4.32
N GLY A 84 11.43 -11.49 -4.14
CA GLY A 84 11.67 -12.07 -2.82
C GLY A 84 10.34 -12.45 -2.14
N ARG A 85 10.15 -12.00 -0.91
CA ARG A 85 8.90 -12.22 -0.17
C ARG A 85 7.77 -11.27 -0.58
N TYR A 86 8.08 -10.16 -1.25
CA TYR A 86 7.12 -9.09 -1.48
C TYR A 86 6.28 -9.30 -2.74
N ARG A 87 5.02 -8.90 -2.63
CA ARG A 87 4.02 -8.85 -3.71
C ARG A 87 3.75 -7.39 -4.05
N TYR A 88 3.96 -7.03 -5.30
CA TYR A 88 3.88 -5.64 -5.74
C TYR A 88 2.56 -5.41 -6.46
N ILE A 89 1.83 -4.39 -6.02
CA ILE A 89 0.59 -3.98 -6.65
C ILE A 89 0.61 -2.48 -6.94
N ARG A 90 -0.11 -2.09 -7.97
CA ARG A 90 -0.39 -0.70 -8.31
C ARG A 90 -1.86 -0.42 -8.08
N ALA A 91 -2.16 0.62 -7.30
CA ALA A 91 -3.50 1.14 -7.08
C ALA A 91 -3.64 2.49 -7.79
N GLN A 92 -4.56 2.57 -8.75
CA GLN A 92 -4.86 3.82 -9.45
C GLN A 92 -5.97 4.58 -8.72
N ILE A 93 -5.77 5.89 -8.50
CA ILE A 93 -6.72 6.76 -7.80
C ILE A 93 -7.19 7.85 -8.76
N LYS A 94 -8.49 7.93 -9.04
CA LYS A 94 -9.02 9.08 -9.78
C LYS A 94 -8.90 10.33 -8.89
N THR A 95 -8.21 11.36 -9.34
CA THR A 95 -7.94 12.57 -8.52
C THR A 95 -8.80 13.76 -8.90
N LEU A 96 -9.43 13.74 -10.07
CA LEU A 96 -10.35 14.77 -10.55
C LEU A 96 -11.76 14.58 -9.96
N MET A 97 -11.86 14.53 -8.63
CA MET A 97 -13.10 14.53 -7.87
C MET A 97 -12.96 15.35 -6.59
N ASN A 98 -14.05 15.55 -5.85
CA ASN A 98 -13.96 16.27 -4.58
C ASN A 98 -13.03 15.51 -3.60
N ARG A 99 -12.34 16.26 -2.72
CA ARG A 99 -11.33 15.72 -1.80
C ARG A 99 -11.83 14.49 -1.03
N PHE A 100 -13.04 14.54 -0.47
CA PHE A 100 -13.61 13.47 0.33
C PHE A 100 -13.87 12.19 -0.46
N ASP A 101 -14.19 12.32 -1.74
CA ASP A 101 -14.34 11.18 -2.63
C ASP A 101 -12.98 10.58 -3.05
N VAL A 102 -11.93 11.41 -3.17
CA VAL A 102 -10.55 10.90 -3.34
C VAL A 102 -10.12 10.13 -2.08
N VAL A 103 -10.41 10.65 -0.88
CA VAL A 103 -10.17 9.98 0.40
C VAL A 103 -10.91 8.64 0.48
N ALA A 104 -12.19 8.61 0.12
CA ALA A 104 -12.95 7.37 0.05
C ALA A 104 -12.33 6.36 -0.90
N SER A 105 -11.84 6.82 -2.06
CA SER A 105 -11.15 5.98 -3.04
C SER A 105 -9.80 5.46 -2.53
N LEU A 106 -9.01 6.28 -1.84
CA LEU A 106 -7.77 5.84 -1.20
C LEU A 106 -8.01 4.71 -0.20
N ALA A 107 -9.00 4.89 0.69
CA ALA A 107 -9.38 3.86 1.66
C ALA A 107 -9.87 2.58 0.96
N HIS A 108 -10.66 2.74 -0.11
CA HIS A 108 -11.14 1.63 -0.92
C HIS A 108 -10.01 0.79 -1.52
N GLU A 109 -9.07 1.42 -2.21
CA GLU A 109 -7.94 0.71 -2.83
C GLU A 109 -6.97 0.13 -1.78
N LEU A 110 -6.81 0.81 -0.63
CA LEU A 110 -6.04 0.27 0.48
C LEU A 110 -6.70 -0.97 1.09
N GLN A 111 -8.04 -1.01 1.10
CA GLN A 111 -8.81 -2.17 1.52
C GLN A 111 -8.55 -3.39 0.60
N HIS A 112 -8.48 -3.17 -0.72
CA HIS A 112 -8.04 -4.21 -1.65
C HIS A 112 -6.60 -4.68 -1.41
N ALA A 113 -5.67 -3.78 -1.05
CA ALA A 113 -4.32 -4.18 -0.67
C ALA A 113 -4.33 -5.10 0.56
N ILE A 114 -5.20 -4.82 1.55
CA ILE A 114 -5.36 -5.67 2.74
C ILE A 114 -5.97 -7.02 2.38
N GLU A 115 -6.97 -7.07 1.50
CA GLU A 115 -7.52 -8.34 1.01
C GLU A 115 -6.44 -9.20 0.36
N ILE A 116 -5.59 -8.61 -0.48
CA ILE A 116 -4.45 -9.31 -1.06
C ILE A 116 -3.46 -9.77 0.02
N ALA A 117 -3.19 -8.92 1.03
CA ALA A 117 -2.32 -9.26 2.15
C ALA A 117 -2.82 -10.50 2.92
N ASP A 118 -4.13 -10.61 3.12
CA ASP A 118 -4.79 -11.73 3.82
C ASP A 118 -4.80 -13.04 3.01
N HIS A 119 -4.53 -12.96 1.71
CA HIS A 119 -4.58 -14.08 0.77
C HIS A 119 -3.20 -14.34 0.14
N PRO A 120 -2.30 -15.08 0.83
CA PRO A 120 -0.92 -15.31 0.39
C PRO A 120 -0.80 -16.10 -0.92
N GLU A 121 -1.88 -16.78 -1.35
CA GLU A 121 -1.96 -17.47 -2.65
C GLU A 121 -1.96 -16.52 -3.85
N VAL A 122 -2.31 -15.24 -3.65
CA VAL A 122 -2.29 -14.23 -4.72
C VAL A 122 -0.85 -13.86 -5.06
N ARG A 123 -0.33 -14.44 -6.15
CA ARG A 123 1.04 -14.22 -6.64
C ARG A 123 1.12 -13.92 -8.15
N SER A 124 -0.03 -13.74 -8.78
CA SER A 124 -0.16 -13.43 -10.22
C SER A 124 -1.46 -12.68 -10.48
N GLU A 125 -1.60 -12.08 -11.66
CA GLU A 125 -2.87 -11.50 -12.10
C GLU A 125 -4.01 -12.53 -12.18
N GLU A 126 -3.70 -13.79 -12.48
CA GLU A 126 -4.68 -14.88 -12.55
C GLU A 126 -5.21 -15.25 -11.16
N SER A 127 -4.31 -15.49 -10.20
CA SER A 127 -4.68 -15.77 -8.80
C SER A 127 -5.38 -14.58 -8.12
N LEU A 128 -5.06 -13.35 -8.53
CA LEU A 128 -5.80 -12.15 -8.12
C LEU A 128 -7.24 -12.17 -8.65
N ALA A 129 -7.43 -12.48 -9.93
CA ALA A 129 -8.77 -12.59 -10.51
C ALA A 129 -9.57 -13.74 -9.87
N GLU A 130 -8.92 -14.87 -9.56
CA GLU A 130 -9.54 -15.97 -8.82
C GLU A 130 -10.00 -15.56 -7.43
N LEU A 131 -9.16 -14.85 -6.66
CA LEU A 131 -9.55 -14.33 -5.35
C LEU A 131 -10.82 -13.50 -5.49
N TYR A 132 -10.82 -12.52 -6.38
CA TYR A 132 -11.91 -11.59 -6.45
C TYR A 132 -13.18 -12.14 -7.10
N ARG A 133 -13.10 -13.19 -7.93
CA ARG A 133 -14.29 -13.98 -8.30
C ARG A 133 -14.97 -14.64 -7.10
N ARG A 134 -14.22 -14.93 -6.02
CA ARG A 134 -14.76 -15.54 -4.80
C ARG A 134 -15.31 -14.51 -3.82
N ILE A 135 -14.60 -13.41 -3.60
CA ILE A 135 -14.91 -12.44 -2.53
C ILE A 135 -15.59 -11.17 -3.01
N GLY A 136 -15.57 -10.91 -4.32
CA GLY A 136 -16.08 -9.69 -4.93
C GLY A 136 -17.22 -9.93 -5.90
N SER A 137 -17.83 -8.84 -6.33
CA SER A 137 -18.77 -8.80 -7.44
C SER A 137 -18.08 -8.20 -8.67
N GLU A 138 -18.19 -8.88 -9.81
CA GLU A 138 -17.70 -8.35 -11.08
C GLU A 138 -18.59 -7.21 -11.55
N ARG A 139 -18.01 -6.02 -11.78
CA ARG A 139 -18.73 -4.84 -12.30
C ARG A 139 -18.54 -4.70 -13.81
N GLU A 140 -17.32 -4.95 -14.28
CA GLU A 140 -16.90 -4.97 -15.69
C GLU A 140 -15.68 -5.92 -15.79
N TRP A 141 -15.30 -6.38 -16.99
CA TRP A 141 -14.27 -7.41 -17.19
C TRP A 141 -13.02 -7.22 -16.32
N ARG A 142 -12.78 -8.15 -15.38
CA ARG A 142 -11.66 -8.15 -14.41
C ARG A 142 -11.65 -6.98 -13.41
N MET A 143 -12.76 -6.27 -13.27
CA MET A 143 -12.99 -5.26 -12.25
C MET A 143 -13.88 -5.85 -11.17
N PHE A 144 -13.26 -6.08 -10.03
CA PHE A 144 -13.94 -6.66 -8.89
C PHE A 144 -14.03 -5.66 -7.77
N GLU A 145 -15.18 -5.69 -7.12
CA GLU A 145 -15.58 -4.79 -6.06
C GLU A 145 -15.97 -5.63 -4.84
N THR A 146 -15.57 -5.22 -3.63
CA THR A 146 -15.95 -5.90 -2.39
C THR A 146 -16.80 -4.97 -1.51
N ASP A 147 -17.79 -5.54 -0.82
CA ASP A 147 -18.60 -4.77 0.13
C ASP A 147 -17.75 -4.18 1.25
N ARG A 148 -16.64 -4.84 1.59
CA ARG A 148 -15.67 -4.36 2.59
C ARG A 148 -14.93 -3.12 2.09
N ALA A 149 -14.49 -3.08 0.83
CA ALA A 149 -13.86 -1.90 0.22
C ALA A 149 -14.82 -0.70 0.19
N GLN A 150 -16.06 -0.90 -0.26
CA GLN A 150 -17.06 0.17 -0.27
C GLN A 150 -17.40 0.69 1.13
N THR A 151 -17.64 -0.22 2.08
CA THR A 151 -18.05 0.15 3.45
C THR A 151 -16.93 0.88 4.16
N THR A 152 -15.70 0.41 4.02
CA THR A 152 -14.52 1.05 4.62
C THR A 152 -14.25 2.41 3.99
N GLY A 153 -14.37 2.53 2.66
CA GLY A 153 -14.26 3.82 1.97
C GLY A 153 -15.26 4.85 2.47
N ARG A 154 -16.53 4.44 2.70
CA ARG A 154 -17.54 5.32 3.30
C ARG A 154 -17.24 5.68 4.75
N ALA A 155 -16.74 4.74 5.56
CA ALA A 155 -16.38 4.99 6.95
C ALA A 155 -15.27 6.03 7.08
N VAL A 156 -14.16 5.85 6.35
CA VAL A 156 -13.04 6.80 6.33
C VAL A 156 -13.50 8.17 5.85
N ARG A 157 -14.33 8.23 4.81
CA ARG A 157 -14.91 9.49 4.33
C ARG A 157 -15.71 10.21 5.43
N ALA A 158 -16.51 9.47 6.19
CA ALA A 158 -17.31 10.03 7.28
C ALA A 158 -16.43 10.53 8.43
N GLU A 159 -15.37 9.80 8.79
CA GLU A 159 -14.41 10.20 9.82
C GLU A 159 -13.69 11.51 9.45
N VAL A 160 -13.15 11.60 8.23
CA VAL A 160 -12.46 12.82 7.77
C VAL A 160 -13.41 14.01 7.65
N LEU A 161 -14.69 13.79 7.31
CA LEU A 161 -15.70 14.84 7.30
C LEU A 161 -16.08 15.35 8.70
N ALA A 162 -15.98 14.49 9.71
CA ALA A 162 -16.30 14.82 11.09
C ALA A 162 -15.10 15.36 11.88
N ALA A 163 -13.90 15.27 11.31
CA ALA A 163 -12.68 15.80 11.93
C ALA A 163 -12.72 17.34 11.99
N PRO A 164 -12.30 17.94 13.13
CA PRO A 164 -12.37 19.38 13.37
C PRO A 164 -11.38 20.22 12.56
#